data_AF-A0A0F8ZV86-F1
#
_entry.id   AF-A0A0F8ZV86-F1
#
_cell.length_a   1.000
_cell.length_b   1.000
_cell.length_c   1.000
_cell.angle_alpha   90.00
_cell.angle_beta   90.00
_cell.angle_gamma   90.00
#
_symmetry.space_group_name_H-M   'P 1'
#
loop_
_entity.id
_entity.type
_entity.pdbx_description
1 polymer ?
#
loop_
_entity_poly.entity_id
_entity_poly.type
_entity_poly.pdbx_seq_one_letter_code
_entity_poly.pdbx_strand_id
1 'polypeptide(L)'
;MKYFIDTEFHEFKKKPLLGKSINTIDLISIGMVAEDGREYYAISKEFDLWNALKNNWLRDNVLKPVFNELNKIHTKNMQSLRKGLLKNLYFKFSYISLLILLKWYGKSNAQIAKDVKNFTLHKEVYFEEKVYSVDFIKEDSVGILVGNDMGRTLTKGTFKWKKPKFYAYYADYDWVVFCWLFGKMISLPEGFPKYCIDLKQMLDENGLDKEWTHKNCPDPEGEHNALADAKWNLKLFNQIK
;
A
#
# COMPACT_ATOMS: atom_id res chain seq x y z
N MET A 1 -13.55 5.16 8.13
CA MET A 1 -12.49 4.36 8.77
C MET A 1 -11.15 5.05 8.52
N LYS A 2 -10.20 4.97 9.46
CA LYS A 2 -8.84 5.48 9.28
C LYS A 2 -7.94 4.39 8.69
N TYR A 3 -7.05 4.81 7.80
CA TYR A 3 -6.04 3.99 7.15
C TYR A 3 -4.71 4.75 7.24
N PHE A 4 -3.68 4.04 7.67
CA PHE A 4 -2.31 4.52 7.79
C PHE A 4 -1.54 3.93 6.63
N ILE A 5 -0.90 4.78 5.84
CA ILE A 5 -0.22 4.36 4.61
C ILE A 5 1.23 4.81 4.66
N ASP A 6 2.04 4.12 3.88
CA ASP A 6 3.41 4.50 3.55
C ASP A 6 3.77 3.88 2.20
N THR A 7 4.69 4.49 1.47
CA THR A 7 5.17 4.01 0.18
C THR A 7 6.68 4.16 0.03
N GLU A 8 7.31 3.13 -0.53
CA GLU A 8 8.63 3.29 -1.11
C GLU A 8 8.49 3.69 -2.57
N PHE A 9 9.26 4.68 -3.01
CA PHE A 9 9.17 5.22 -4.35
C PHE A 9 10.54 5.66 -4.89
N HIS A 10 10.59 5.90 -6.20
CA HIS A 10 11.77 6.43 -6.88
C HIS A 10 11.42 7.67 -7.68
N GLU A 11 11.91 8.82 -7.23
CA GLU A 11 11.88 10.08 -7.97
C GLU A 11 13.08 10.19 -8.91
N PHE A 12 12.83 10.43 -10.20
CA PHE A 12 13.89 10.61 -11.18
C PHE A 12 13.45 11.38 -12.41
N LYS A 13 14.43 11.74 -13.26
CA LYS A 13 14.17 12.33 -14.57
C LYS A 13 14.11 11.23 -15.63
N LYS A 14 12.92 10.97 -16.15
CA LYS A 14 12.71 10.04 -17.27
C LYS A 14 12.99 10.77 -18.59
N LYS A 15 13.89 10.22 -19.40
CA LYS A 15 14.19 10.75 -20.73
C LYS A 15 13.39 9.96 -21.79
N PRO A 16 12.36 10.55 -22.40
CA PRO A 16 11.65 9.91 -23.52
C PRO A 16 12.57 9.80 -24.75
N LEU A 17 12.20 8.92 -25.70
CA LEU A 17 12.93 8.75 -26.96
C LEU A 17 13.06 10.06 -27.74
N LEU A 18 12.01 10.88 -27.69
CA LEU A 18 11.95 12.23 -28.26
C LEU A 18 11.43 13.19 -27.19
N GLY A 19 12.07 14.36 -27.05
CA GLY A 19 11.67 15.42 -26.12
C GLY A 19 12.62 15.63 -24.94
N LYS A 20 12.22 16.52 -24.03
CA LYS A 20 12.97 16.87 -22.82
C LYS A 20 12.72 15.84 -21.72
N SER A 21 13.71 15.66 -20.85
CA SER A 21 13.51 14.85 -19.64
C SER A 21 12.40 15.43 -18.78
N ILE A 22 11.54 14.55 -18.26
CA ILE A 22 10.42 14.88 -17.38
C ILE A 22 10.69 14.32 -15.98
N ASN A 23 10.31 15.08 -14.95
CA ASN A 23 10.29 14.54 -13.59
C ASN A 23 9.19 13.48 -13.52
N THR A 24 9.49 12.36 -12.87
CA THR A 24 8.54 11.29 -12.61
C THR A 24 8.83 10.69 -11.24
N ILE A 25 7.85 9.97 -10.73
CA ILE A 25 7.94 9.19 -9.51
C ILE A 25 7.31 7.82 -9.77
N ASP A 26 8.03 6.75 -9.46
CA ASP A 26 7.54 5.38 -9.61
C ASP A 26 7.32 4.75 -8.23
N LEU A 27 6.17 4.09 -8.05
CA LEU A 27 5.89 3.26 -6.87
C LEU A 27 6.78 2.01 -6.87
N ILE A 28 7.48 1.75 -5.76
CA ILE A 28 8.22 0.50 -5.52
C ILE A 28 7.40 -0.44 -4.64
N SER A 29 6.90 0.04 -3.49
CA SER A 29 6.03 -0.75 -2.60
C SER A 29 5.06 0.14 -1.85
N ILE A 30 3.96 -0.45 -1.38
CA ILE A 30 2.93 0.21 -0.59
C ILE A 30 2.61 -0.64 0.63
N GLY A 31 2.53 0.00 1.80
CA GLY A 31 2.02 -0.57 3.02
C GLY A 31 0.78 0.19 3.49
N MET A 32 -0.20 -0.53 4.02
CA MET A 32 -1.40 0.05 4.61
C MET A 32 -1.82 -0.72 5.85
N VAL A 33 -2.23 0.02 6.88
CA VAL A 33 -2.82 -0.52 8.10
C VAL A 33 -4.14 0.18 8.36
N ALA A 34 -5.21 -0.58 8.57
CA ALA A 34 -6.51 -0.03 8.95
C ALA A 34 -6.62 0.10 10.48
N GLU A 35 -7.45 1.02 10.98
CA GLU A 35 -7.65 1.18 12.42
C GLU A 35 -8.23 -0.06 13.13
N ASP A 36 -8.77 -1.02 12.37
CA ASP A 36 -9.27 -2.31 12.83
C ASP A 36 -8.19 -3.42 12.85
N GLY A 37 -6.94 -3.09 12.53
CA GLY A 37 -5.81 -4.01 12.56
C GLY A 37 -5.58 -4.81 11.28
N ARG A 38 -6.40 -4.64 10.23
CA ARG A 38 -6.11 -5.26 8.92
C ARG A 38 -4.87 -4.62 8.30
N GLU A 39 -4.10 -5.43 7.58
CA GLU A 39 -2.85 -5.03 6.93
C GLU A 39 -2.89 -5.34 5.44
N TYR A 40 -2.31 -4.47 4.62
CA TYR A 40 -2.07 -4.69 3.20
C TYR A 40 -0.65 -4.29 2.85
N TYR A 41 0.04 -5.14 2.09
CA TYR A 41 1.37 -4.85 1.57
C TYR A 41 1.52 -5.41 0.16
N ALA A 42 2.14 -4.63 -0.71
CA ALA A 42 2.45 -5.05 -2.07
C ALA A 42 3.71 -4.36 -2.59
N ILE A 43 4.46 -5.09 -3.43
CA ILE A 43 5.59 -4.57 -4.19
C ILE A 43 5.15 -4.45 -5.64
N SER A 44 5.32 -3.26 -6.23
CA SER A 44 5.07 -3.03 -7.64
C SER A 44 6.14 -3.69 -8.50
N LYS A 45 5.74 -4.29 -9.62
CA LYS A 45 6.67 -4.79 -10.65
C LYS A 45 6.85 -3.83 -11.83
N GLU A 46 6.29 -2.62 -11.75
CA GLU A 46 6.17 -1.70 -12.90
C GLU A 46 7.08 -0.48 -12.81
N PHE A 47 7.84 -0.31 -11.72
CA PHE A 47 8.84 0.76 -11.62
C PHE A 47 10.05 0.51 -12.53
N ASP A 48 10.73 1.59 -12.92
CA ASP A 48 11.97 1.54 -13.68
C ASP A 48 13.14 1.02 -12.80
N LEU A 49 13.23 -0.31 -12.70
CA LEU A 49 14.24 -1.00 -11.90
C LEU A 49 15.68 -0.61 -12.29
N TRP A 50 15.93 -0.37 -13.57
CA TRP A 50 17.25 -0.01 -14.06
C TRP A 50 17.70 1.34 -13.52
N ASN A 51 16.83 2.36 -13.58
CA ASN A 51 17.15 3.66 -13.03
C ASN A 51 17.14 3.64 -11.49
N ALA A 52 16.24 2.90 -10.86
CA ALA A 52 16.19 2.75 -9.41
C ALA A 52 17.50 2.17 -8.83
N LEU A 53 18.08 1.15 -9.47
CA LEU A 53 19.35 0.54 -9.02
C LEU A 53 20.59 1.44 -9.16
N LYS A 54 20.52 2.53 -9.93
CA LYS A 54 21.61 3.53 -10.02
C LYS A 54 21.67 4.45 -8.81
N ASN A 55 20.57 4.58 -8.07
CA ASN A 55 20.54 5.30 -6.82
C ASN A 55 21.09 4.38 -5.72
N ASN A 56 22.30 4.67 -5.23
CA ASN A 56 22.98 3.84 -4.22
C ASN A 56 22.17 3.72 -2.92
N TRP A 57 21.57 4.83 -2.48
CA TRP A 57 20.76 4.84 -1.26
C TRP A 57 19.53 3.95 -1.42
N LEU A 58 18.79 4.12 -2.53
CA LEU A 58 17.61 3.31 -2.81
C LEU A 58 17.97 1.82 -3.00
N ARG A 59 19.09 1.55 -3.66
CA ARG A 59 19.60 0.20 -3.87
C ARG A 59 19.84 -0.53 -2.55
N ASP A 60 20.51 0.11 -1.61
CA ASP A 60 20.96 -0.54 -0.38
C ASP A 60 19.88 -0.57 0.70
N ASN A 61 19.05 0.47 0.79
CA ASN A 61 18.04 0.62 1.84
C ASN A 61 16.64 0.13 1.45
N VAL A 62 16.30 0.08 0.15
CA VAL A 62 14.96 -0.36 -0.31
C VAL A 62 15.05 -1.63 -1.16
N LEU A 63 15.79 -1.58 -2.27
CA LEU A 63 15.76 -2.66 -3.27
C LEU A 63 16.41 -3.96 -2.77
N LYS A 64 17.47 -3.86 -1.95
CA LYS A 64 18.13 -5.02 -1.36
C LYS A 64 17.26 -5.70 -0.29
N PRO A 65 16.60 -4.98 0.64
CA PRO A 65 15.55 -5.55 1.48
C PRO A 65 14.39 -6.19 0.70
N VAL A 66 13.84 -5.49 -0.30
CA VAL A 66 12.80 -6.04 -1.19
C VAL A 66 13.26 -7.34 -1.85
N PHE A 67 14.50 -7.37 -2.38
CA PHE A 67 15.08 -8.57 -2.94
C PHE A 67 15.16 -9.71 -1.91
N ASN A 68 15.64 -9.43 -0.70
CA ASN A 68 15.78 -10.43 0.36
C ASN A 68 14.41 -11.02 0.74
N GLU A 69 13.38 -10.18 0.82
CA GLU A 69 12.00 -10.58 1.09
C GLU A 69 11.48 -11.52 0.00
N LEU A 70 11.56 -11.13 -1.27
CA LEU A 70 11.07 -11.93 -2.39
C LEU A 70 11.86 -13.24 -2.56
N ASN A 71 13.18 -13.20 -2.34
CA ASN A 71 14.03 -14.39 -2.41
C ASN A 71 13.72 -15.37 -1.27
N LYS A 72 13.34 -14.87 -0.09
CA LYS A 72 12.86 -15.69 1.05
C LYS A 72 11.52 -16.35 0.72
N ILE A 73 10.57 -15.61 0.15
CA ILE A 73 9.28 -16.15 -0.34
C ILE A 73 9.52 -17.24 -1.37
N HIS A 74 10.38 -16.96 -2.37
CA HIS A 74 10.74 -17.93 -3.41
C HIS A 74 11.32 -19.21 -2.82
N THR A 75 12.30 -19.08 -1.94
CA THR A 75 12.97 -20.21 -1.29
C THR A 75 11.96 -21.05 -0.50
N LYS A 76 11.07 -20.42 0.28
CA LYS A 76 10.03 -21.12 1.05
C LYS A 76 9.06 -21.89 0.14
N ASN A 77 8.60 -21.26 -0.94
CA ASN A 77 7.69 -21.88 -1.91
C ASN A 77 8.35 -23.04 -2.66
N MET A 78 9.64 -22.96 -2.97
CA MET A 78 10.36 -24.05 -3.64
C MET A 78 10.68 -25.22 -2.70
N GLN A 79 10.98 -24.94 -1.43
CA GLN A 79 11.20 -25.98 -0.42
C GLN A 79 9.94 -26.82 -0.16
N SER A 80 8.75 -26.21 -0.18
CA SER A 80 7.49 -26.95 -0.04
C SER A 80 7.17 -27.84 -1.25
N LEU A 81 7.65 -27.47 -2.45
CA LEU A 81 7.39 -28.20 -3.69
C LEU A 81 8.37 -29.36 -3.97
N ARG A 82 9.59 -29.35 -3.41
CA ARG A 82 10.61 -30.36 -3.74
C ARG A 82 11.43 -30.79 -2.51
N LYS A 83 11.05 -31.94 -1.92
CA LYS A 83 11.93 -32.73 -1.04
C LYS A 83 13.12 -33.28 -1.87
N GLY A 84 14.22 -32.52 -1.95
CA GLY A 84 15.55 -33.14 -2.03
C GLY A 84 16.45 -32.97 -3.25
N LEU A 85 16.17 -32.13 -4.26
CA LEU A 85 17.02 -32.12 -5.47
C LEU A 85 17.52 -30.78 -6.04
N LEU A 86 17.59 -29.69 -5.27
CA LEU A 86 18.29 -28.47 -5.73
C LEU A 86 18.99 -27.77 -4.56
N LYS A 87 20.32 -27.83 -4.53
CA LYS A 87 21.16 -27.30 -3.45
C LYS A 87 21.53 -25.81 -3.59
N ASN A 88 20.93 -25.07 -4.54
CA ASN A 88 21.16 -23.62 -4.71
C ASN A 88 19.86 -22.92 -5.14
N LEU A 89 18.92 -22.77 -4.19
CA LEU A 89 17.63 -22.09 -4.41
C LEU A 89 17.68 -20.58 -4.10
N TYR A 90 18.83 -20.05 -3.68
CA TYR A 90 18.99 -18.67 -3.26
C TYR A 90 19.61 -17.84 -4.38
N PHE A 91 18.91 -16.82 -4.86
CA PHE A 91 19.48 -15.87 -5.80
C PHE A 91 20.54 -15.01 -5.13
N LYS A 92 21.54 -14.55 -5.90
CA LYS A 92 22.40 -13.42 -5.51
C LYS A 92 21.73 -12.11 -5.93
N PHE A 93 21.90 -11.05 -5.14
CA PHE A 93 21.38 -9.72 -5.49
C PHE A 93 22.01 -9.22 -6.79
N SER A 94 21.17 -9.08 -7.82
CA SER A 94 21.55 -8.56 -9.13
C SER A 94 20.31 -8.00 -9.83
N TYR A 95 20.50 -7.18 -10.87
CA TYR A 95 19.40 -6.68 -11.70
C TYR A 95 18.52 -7.82 -12.21
N ILE A 96 19.13 -8.85 -12.81
CA ILE A 96 18.40 -9.98 -13.41
C ILE A 96 17.65 -10.78 -12.34
N SER A 97 18.29 -11.05 -11.20
CA SER A 97 17.64 -11.79 -10.10
C SER A 97 16.43 -11.04 -9.55
N LEU A 98 16.56 -9.75 -9.29
CA LEU A 98 15.46 -8.93 -8.77
C LEU A 98 14.33 -8.79 -9.80
N LEU A 99 14.67 -8.61 -11.08
CA LEU A 99 13.69 -8.56 -12.16
C LEU A 99 12.86 -9.85 -12.24
N ILE A 100 13.49 -11.02 -12.12
CA ILE A 100 12.80 -12.32 -12.12
C ILE A 100 11.86 -12.44 -10.91
N LEU A 101 12.35 -12.08 -9.72
CA LEU A 101 11.55 -12.15 -8.50
C LEU A 101 10.35 -11.19 -8.53
N LEU A 102 10.53 -9.96 -9.01
CA LEU A 102 9.44 -9.00 -9.22
C LEU A 102 8.40 -9.53 -10.21
N LYS A 103 8.84 -10.18 -11.30
CA LYS A 103 7.92 -10.80 -12.27
C LYS A 103 7.07 -11.90 -11.65
N TRP A 104 7.62 -12.69 -10.74
CA TRP A 104 6.93 -13.81 -10.11
C TRP A 104 6.03 -13.40 -8.93
N TYR A 105 6.46 -12.43 -8.14
CA TYR A 105 5.84 -12.13 -6.83
C TYR A 105 5.30 -10.70 -6.71
N GLY A 106 5.76 -9.77 -7.55
CA GLY A 106 5.26 -8.40 -7.59
C GLY A 106 3.89 -8.28 -8.27
N LYS A 107 3.19 -7.19 -7.98
CA LYS A 107 1.88 -6.86 -8.54
C LYS A 107 1.97 -5.72 -9.56
N SER A 108 1.09 -5.69 -10.55
CA SER A 108 0.91 -4.49 -11.38
C SER A 108 0.29 -3.36 -10.56
N ASN A 109 0.50 -2.10 -10.94
CA ASN A 109 -0.15 -0.98 -10.27
C ASN A 109 -1.68 -1.08 -10.35
N ALA A 110 -2.22 -1.63 -11.43
CA ALA A 110 -3.66 -1.91 -11.55
C ALA A 110 -4.16 -2.97 -10.56
N GLN A 111 -3.38 -4.02 -10.29
CA GLN A 111 -3.70 -5.01 -9.25
C GLN A 111 -3.67 -4.36 -7.87
N ILE A 112 -2.64 -3.55 -7.60
CA ILE A 112 -2.51 -2.82 -6.34
C ILE A 112 -3.70 -1.87 -6.16
N ALA A 113 -4.06 -1.07 -7.17
CA ALA A 113 -5.21 -0.17 -7.12
C ALA A 113 -6.53 -0.90 -6.80
N LYS A 114 -6.74 -2.08 -7.40
CA LYS A 114 -7.92 -2.93 -7.13
C LYS A 114 -7.91 -3.43 -5.68
N ASP A 115 -6.77 -3.90 -5.20
CA ASP A 115 -6.63 -4.39 -3.83
C ASP A 115 -6.82 -3.28 -2.80
N VAL A 116 -6.21 -2.09 -3.01
CA VAL A 116 -6.38 -0.90 -2.17
C VAL A 116 -7.85 -0.51 -2.09
N LYS A 117 -8.55 -0.51 -3.24
CA LYS A 117 -9.99 -0.28 -3.27
C LYS A 117 -10.70 -1.32 -2.41
N ASN A 118 -10.49 -2.62 -2.61
CA ASN A 118 -11.13 -3.66 -1.80
C ASN A 118 -10.79 -3.56 -0.30
N PHE A 119 -9.56 -3.21 0.04
CA PHE A 119 -9.09 -3.06 1.42
C PHE A 119 -9.76 -1.88 2.15
N THR A 120 -10.12 -0.83 1.40
CA THR A 120 -10.68 0.43 1.93
C THR A 120 -12.20 0.53 1.80
N LEU A 121 -12.82 -0.23 0.91
CA LEU A 121 -14.26 -0.22 0.72
C LEU A 121 -14.98 -0.93 1.86
N HIS A 122 -15.30 -0.17 2.92
CA HIS A 122 -16.29 -0.58 3.91
C HIS A 122 -17.66 -0.09 3.47
N LYS A 123 -18.51 -1.05 3.10
CA LYS A 123 -19.90 -0.78 2.73
C LYS A 123 -20.75 -1.06 3.96
N GLU A 124 -21.36 -0.02 4.49
CA GLU A 124 -22.47 -0.16 5.43
C GLU A 124 -23.76 -0.19 4.59
N VAL A 125 -24.48 -1.31 4.67
CA VAL A 125 -25.82 -1.44 4.08
C VAL A 125 -26.83 -1.10 5.15
N TYR A 126 -27.72 -0.16 4.84
CA TYR A 126 -28.83 0.23 5.69
C TYR A 126 -30.10 -0.46 5.20
N PHE A 127 -30.70 -1.28 6.06
CA PHE A 127 -31.94 -1.99 5.79
C PHE A 127 -32.86 -1.88 7.01
N GLU A 128 -34.04 -1.28 6.85
CA GLU A 128 -35.04 -1.12 7.94
C GLU A 128 -34.41 -0.64 9.27
N GLU A 129 -33.62 0.44 9.20
CA GLU A 129 -32.90 1.05 10.34
C GLU A 129 -31.77 0.21 10.97
N LYS A 130 -31.49 -0.99 10.45
CA LYS A 130 -30.35 -1.83 10.85
C LYS A 130 -29.15 -1.62 9.92
N VAL A 131 -27.95 -1.61 10.51
CA VAL A 131 -26.68 -1.47 9.79
C VAL A 131 -26.02 -2.83 9.70
N TYR A 132 -25.65 -3.21 8.47
CA TYR A 132 -24.91 -4.44 8.18
C TYR A 132 -23.54 -4.11 7.59
N SER A 133 -22.49 -4.74 8.12
CA SER A 133 -21.16 -4.81 7.47
C SER A 133 -21.17 -5.94 6.44
N VAL A 134 -20.71 -5.66 5.22
CA VAL A 134 -20.88 -6.59 4.11
C VAL A 134 -19.57 -6.72 3.34
N ASP A 135 -19.22 -7.95 2.96
CA ASP A 135 -17.94 -8.25 2.30
C ASP A 135 -17.99 -7.90 0.80
N PHE A 136 -19.19 -7.95 0.20
CA PHE A 136 -19.41 -7.51 -1.16
C PHE A 136 -20.79 -6.89 -1.34
N ILE A 137 -20.87 -5.95 -2.29
CA ILE A 137 -22.13 -5.48 -2.88
C ILE A 137 -22.04 -5.70 -4.38
N LYS A 138 -23.01 -6.42 -4.94
CA LYS A 138 -23.20 -6.57 -6.38
C LYS A 138 -24.51 -5.87 -6.75
N GLU A 139 -24.42 -4.92 -7.67
CA GLU A 139 -25.58 -4.19 -8.20
C GLU A 139 -26.04 -4.90 -9.48
N ASP A 140 -27.32 -5.27 -9.54
CA ASP A 140 -27.94 -5.81 -10.74
C ASP A 140 -29.26 -5.07 -11.06
N SER A 141 -29.93 -5.47 -12.14
CA SER A 141 -31.18 -4.84 -12.60
C SER A 141 -32.35 -4.97 -11.61
N VAL A 142 -32.19 -5.66 -10.49
CA VAL A 142 -33.24 -5.99 -9.52
C VAL A 142 -32.94 -5.46 -8.10
N GLY A 143 -31.70 -5.04 -7.80
CA GLY A 143 -31.33 -4.41 -6.53
C GLY A 143 -29.86 -4.56 -6.12
N ILE A 144 -29.61 -4.45 -4.80
CA ILE A 144 -28.29 -4.59 -4.17
C ILE A 144 -28.19 -5.98 -3.55
N LEU A 145 -27.36 -6.85 -4.12
CA LEU A 145 -27.00 -8.12 -3.49
C LEU A 145 -25.98 -7.87 -2.39
N VAL A 146 -26.30 -8.34 -1.20
CA VAL A 146 -25.54 -8.12 0.03
C VAL A 146 -25.30 -9.46 0.70
N GLY A 147 -24.08 -9.96 0.69
CA GLY A 147 -23.76 -11.27 1.26
C GLY A 147 -22.55 -11.25 2.19
N ASN A 148 -22.62 -12.07 3.22
CA ASN A 148 -21.51 -12.91 3.69
C ASN A 148 -21.66 -14.30 3.01
N ASP A 149 -20.74 -15.24 3.21
CA ASP A 149 -20.72 -16.60 2.60
C ASP A 149 -22.02 -17.45 2.74
N MET A 150 -23.07 -16.91 3.37
CA MET A 150 -24.38 -17.53 3.62
C MET A 150 -25.54 -17.07 2.71
N GLY A 151 -25.30 -16.25 1.67
CA GLY A 151 -26.22 -16.14 0.51
C GLY A 151 -27.62 -15.55 0.77
N ARG A 152 -27.77 -14.53 1.64
CA ARG A 152 -29.06 -13.84 1.82
C ARG A 152 -29.28 -12.73 0.79
N THR A 153 -30.47 -12.68 0.19
CA THR A 153 -30.88 -11.62 -0.75
C THR A 153 -31.66 -10.53 -0.01
N LEU A 154 -31.18 -9.28 -0.03
CA LEU A 154 -31.90 -8.11 0.49
C LEU A 154 -32.39 -7.26 -0.69
N THR A 155 -33.70 -7.04 -0.82
CA THR A 155 -34.28 -6.46 -2.04
C THR A 155 -34.50 -4.94 -2.01
N LYS A 156 -34.37 -4.26 -0.87
CA LYS A 156 -34.49 -2.78 -0.77
C LYS A 156 -33.68 -2.20 0.39
N GLY A 157 -32.48 -1.67 0.11
CA GLY A 157 -31.68 -0.93 1.08
C GLY A 157 -31.03 0.30 0.43
N THR A 158 -30.63 1.27 1.24
CA THR A 158 -29.70 2.32 0.80
C THR A 158 -28.31 1.96 1.34
N PHE A 159 -27.25 2.21 0.57
CA PHE A 159 -25.89 2.05 1.07
C PHE A 159 -25.25 3.42 1.24
N LYS A 160 -24.42 3.57 2.27
CA LYS A 160 -23.58 4.75 2.43
C LYS A 160 -22.13 4.30 2.48
N TRP A 161 -21.32 4.87 1.61
CA TRP A 161 -19.88 4.70 1.70
C TRP A 161 -19.36 5.40 2.94
N LYS A 162 -18.70 4.64 3.82
CA LYS A 162 -17.94 5.26 4.91
C LYS A 162 -16.69 5.86 4.28
N LYS A 163 -16.65 7.19 4.17
CA LYS A 163 -15.50 7.89 3.58
C LYS A 163 -14.21 7.51 4.33
N PRO A 164 -13.20 6.94 3.67
CA PRO A 164 -11.93 6.62 4.30
C PRO A 164 -11.19 7.92 4.68
N LYS A 165 -10.39 7.86 5.74
CA LYS A 165 -9.42 8.90 6.11
C LYS A 165 -8.04 8.27 6.01
N PHE A 166 -7.15 8.88 5.24
CA PHE A 166 -5.78 8.40 5.06
C PHE A 166 -4.85 9.25 5.92
N TYR A 167 -3.87 8.59 6.54
CA TYR A 167 -2.83 9.19 7.37
C TYR A 167 -1.47 8.68 6.90
N ALA A 168 -0.48 9.56 6.83
CA ALA A 168 0.92 9.22 6.62
C ALA A 168 1.79 10.25 7.34
N TYR A 169 3.08 9.95 7.54
CA TYR A 169 4.05 10.87 8.12
C TYR A 169 4.88 11.49 6.99
N TYR A 170 4.89 12.83 6.86
CA TYR A 170 5.41 13.53 5.66
C TYR A 170 4.67 13.13 4.37
N ALA A 171 3.36 13.33 4.37
CA ALA A 171 2.43 12.60 3.51
C ALA A 171 2.43 12.99 2.02
N ASP A 172 3.09 14.07 1.61
CA ASP A 172 2.88 14.69 0.30
C ASP A 172 3.20 13.75 -0.87
N TYR A 173 4.40 13.17 -0.87
CA TYR A 173 4.84 12.30 -1.95
C TYR A 173 4.16 10.93 -1.92
N ASP A 174 3.99 10.34 -0.74
CA ASP A 174 3.18 9.14 -0.57
C ASP A 174 1.78 9.31 -1.13
N TRP A 175 1.17 10.48 -0.90
CA TRP A 175 -0.16 10.78 -1.39
C TRP A 175 -0.19 10.91 -2.92
N VAL A 176 0.82 11.51 -3.55
CA VAL A 176 0.94 11.56 -5.01
C VAL A 176 1.07 10.15 -5.59
N VAL A 177 1.99 9.34 -5.06
CA VAL A 177 2.24 7.96 -5.51
C VAL A 177 0.98 7.10 -5.34
N PHE A 178 0.34 7.20 -4.18
CA PHE A 178 -0.93 6.52 -3.89
C PHE A 178 -2.03 6.92 -4.88
N CYS A 179 -2.20 8.22 -5.16
CA CYS A 179 -3.21 8.70 -6.08
C CYS A 179 -2.96 8.21 -7.52
N TRP A 180 -1.70 8.14 -7.93
CA TRP A 180 -1.31 7.70 -9.28
C TRP A 180 -1.60 6.23 -9.56
N LEU A 181 -1.81 5.39 -8.53
CA LEU A 181 -2.41 4.05 -8.71
C LEU A 181 -3.75 4.09 -9.45
N PHE A 182 -4.50 5.17 -9.29
CA PHE A 182 -5.81 5.39 -9.90
C PHE A 182 -5.76 6.34 -11.12
N GLY A 183 -4.56 6.77 -11.53
CA GLY A 183 -4.36 7.76 -12.58
C GLY A 183 -4.40 9.19 -12.06
N LYS A 184 -5.24 10.04 -12.65
CA LYS A 184 -5.36 11.45 -12.22
C LYS A 184 -6.13 11.53 -10.91
N MET A 185 -5.92 12.57 -10.12
CA MET A 185 -6.67 12.80 -8.88
C MET A 185 -8.20 12.82 -9.08
N ILE A 186 -8.70 13.25 -10.25
CA ILE A 186 -10.14 13.21 -10.59
C ILE A 186 -10.68 11.77 -10.73
N SER A 187 -9.81 10.80 -10.98
CA SER A 187 -10.12 9.38 -11.17
C SER A 187 -10.03 8.55 -9.88
N LEU A 188 -9.71 9.17 -8.74
CA LEU A 188 -9.77 8.50 -7.43
C LEU A 188 -11.15 7.86 -7.20
N PRO A 189 -11.22 6.71 -6.50
CA PRO A 189 -12.48 6.07 -6.16
C PRO A 189 -13.44 7.02 -5.46
N GLU A 190 -14.74 6.86 -5.74
CA GLU A 190 -15.77 7.66 -5.08
C GLU A 190 -15.67 7.56 -3.55
N GLY A 191 -15.76 8.70 -2.88
CA GLY A 191 -15.66 8.79 -1.42
C GLY A 191 -14.24 8.91 -0.88
N PHE A 192 -13.19 8.65 -1.68
CA PHE A 192 -11.81 8.92 -1.25
C PHE A 192 -11.60 10.42 -1.08
N PRO A 193 -10.91 10.86 -0.02
CA PRO A 193 -10.52 12.26 0.15
C PRO A 193 -9.52 12.66 -0.94
N LYS A 194 -9.34 13.96 -1.15
CA LYS A 194 -8.32 14.52 -2.06
C LYS A 194 -7.00 14.86 -1.36
N TYR A 195 -6.91 14.55 -0.07
CA TYR A 195 -5.75 14.81 0.78
C TYR A 195 -5.47 13.60 1.67
N CYS A 196 -4.22 13.48 2.09
CA CYS A 196 -3.79 12.63 3.20
C CYS A 196 -3.61 13.52 4.44
N ILE A 197 -3.94 13.01 5.62
CA ILE A 197 -3.71 13.72 6.88
C ILE A 197 -2.25 13.48 7.29
N ASP A 198 -1.48 14.56 7.41
CA ASP A 198 -0.07 14.45 7.76
C ASP A 198 0.12 14.36 9.29
N LEU A 199 0.67 13.24 9.74
CA LEU A 199 1.01 13.03 11.15
C LEU A 199 2.10 13.99 11.65
N LYS A 200 2.99 14.46 10.77
CA LYS A 200 3.97 15.48 11.11
C LYS A 200 3.30 16.81 11.42
N GLN A 201 2.30 17.20 10.63
CA GLN A 201 1.50 18.39 10.89
C GLN A 201 0.76 18.26 12.24
N MET A 202 0.21 17.08 12.53
CA MET A 202 -0.43 16.82 13.84
C MET A 202 0.54 16.97 15.01
N LEU A 203 1.81 16.54 14.88
CA LEU A 203 2.82 16.76 15.91
C LEU A 203 3.08 18.25 16.13
N ASP A 204 3.26 19.02 15.05
CA ASP A 204 3.49 20.47 15.13
C ASP A 204 2.33 21.21 15.80
N GLU A 205 1.09 20.86 15.44
CA GLU A 205 -0.12 21.44 16.03
C GLU A 205 -0.27 21.14 17.54
N ASN A 206 0.32 20.04 18.02
CA ASN A 206 0.33 19.67 19.43
C ASN A 206 1.61 20.11 20.18
N GLY A 207 2.53 20.82 19.51
CA GLY A 207 3.81 21.23 20.10
C GLY A 207 4.72 20.06 20.46
N LEU A 208 4.62 18.94 19.73
CA LEU A 208 5.41 17.73 19.94
C LEU A 208 6.61 17.70 18.99
N ASP A 209 7.81 17.74 19.54
CA ASP A 209 9.04 17.77 18.76
C ASP A 209 9.61 16.37 18.46
N LYS A 210 10.76 16.35 17.77
CA LYS A 210 11.44 15.11 17.39
C LYS A 210 11.94 14.32 18.60
N GLU A 211 12.31 14.99 19.70
CA GLU A 211 12.73 14.31 20.93
C GLU A 211 11.55 13.56 21.55
N TRP A 212 10.38 14.18 21.57
CA TRP A 212 9.15 13.52 21.97
C TRP A 212 8.84 12.31 21.09
N THR A 213 8.95 12.42 19.76
CA THR A 213 8.71 11.30 18.85
C THR A 213 9.66 10.15 19.11
N HIS A 214 10.98 10.39 19.17
CA HIS A 214 11.96 9.34 19.45
C HIS A 214 11.71 8.63 20.78
N LYS A 215 11.26 9.36 21.81
CA LYS A 215 10.97 8.80 23.13
C LYS A 215 9.69 7.96 23.16
N ASN A 216 8.62 8.42 22.52
CA ASN A 216 7.28 7.82 22.66
C ASN A 216 6.91 6.88 21.50
N CYS A 217 7.47 7.11 20.32
CA CYS A 217 7.28 6.30 19.13
C CYS A 217 8.60 6.14 18.37
N PRO A 218 9.58 5.39 18.94
CA PRO A 218 10.87 5.17 18.28
C PRO A 218 10.68 4.53 16.91
N ASP A 219 11.64 4.78 16.02
CA ASP A 219 11.61 4.31 14.64
C ASP A 219 11.45 2.77 14.57
N PRO A 220 10.75 2.25 13.54
CA PRO A 220 10.46 0.84 13.45
C PRO A 220 11.71 0.00 13.13
N GLU A 221 11.74 -1.24 13.61
CA GLU A 221 12.71 -2.21 13.09
C GLU A 221 12.40 -2.49 11.61
N GLY A 222 13.41 -2.33 10.74
CA GLY A 222 13.25 -2.50 9.31
C GLY A 222 12.67 -1.28 8.60
N GLU A 223 13.07 -0.08 9.02
CA GLU A 223 12.89 1.17 8.26
C GLU A 223 13.11 0.94 6.76
N HIS A 224 12.37 1.70 5.95
CA HIS A 224 12.32 1.57 4.49
C HIS A 224 11.59 0.30 4.03
N ASN A 225 10.62 -0.12 4.84
CA ASN A 225 9.64 -1.12 4.51
C ASN A 225 8.26 -0.50 4.73
N ALA A 226 7.58 -0.19 3.62
CA ALA A 226 6.30 0.50 3.66
C ALA A 226 5.25 -0.10 4.61
N LEU A 227 5.23 -1.42 4.85
CA LEU A 227 4.30 -1.98 5.84
C LEU A 227 4.74 -1.72 7.28
N ALA A 228 6.04 -1.83 7.58
CA ALA A 228 6.58 -1.48 8.89
C ALA A 228 6.33 0.00 9.20
N ASP A 229 6.55 0.87 8.22
CA ASP A 229 6.37 2.31 8.36
C ASP A 229 4.88 2.69 8.47
N ALA A 230 3.98 2.03 7.74
CA ALA A 230 2.53 2.18 7.94
C ALA A 230 2.04 1.73 9.33
N LYS A 231 2.63 0.67 9.91
CA LYS A 231 2.36 0.26 11.31
C LYS A 231 2.85 1.31 12.29
N TRP A 232 4.03 1.87 12.04
CA TRP A 232 4.57 2.96 12.84
C TRP A 232 3.67 4.20 12.76
N ASN A 233 3.12 4.54 11.60
CA ASN A 233 2.15 5.63 11.42
C ASN A 233 0.90 5.45 12.30
N LEU A 234 0.34 4.23 12.39
CA LEU A 234 -0.76 3.93 13.32
C LEU A 234 -0.33 4.11 14.78
N LYS A 235 0.86 3.62 15.14
CA LYS A 235 1.38 3.75 16.50
C LYS A 235 1.56 5.21 16.89
N LEU A 236 2.19 6.01 16.02
CA LEU A 236 2.41 7.44 16.21
C LEU A 236 1.08 8.17 16.41
N PHE A 237 0.10 7.93 15.54
CA PHE A 237 -1.23 8.51 15.66
C PHE A 237 -1.89 8.23 17.01
N ASN A 238 -1.72 7.02 17.56
CA ASN A 238 -2.24 6.66 18.87
C ASN A 238 -1.47 7.32 20.03
N GLN A 239 -0.21 7.71 19.83
CA GLN A 239 0.58 8.44 20.85
C GLN A 239 0.25 9.94 20.87
N ILE A 240 -0.11 10.52 19.73
CA ILE A 240 -0.48 11.95 19.62
C ILE A 240 -1.84 12.25 20.28
N LYS A 241 -2.72 11.24 20.32
CA LYS A 241 -4.10 11.35 20.83
C LYS A 241 -4.24 11.08 22.31
#